data_AF-A0A8J1XMN1-F1
#
_entry.id   AF-A0A8J1XMN1-F1
#
_cell.length_a   1.000
_cell.length_b   1.000
_cell.length_c   1.000
_cell.angle_alpha   90.00
_cell.angle_beta   90.00
_cell.angle_gamma   90.00
#
_symmetry.space_group_name_H-M   'P 1'
#
loop_
_entity.id
_entity.type
_entity.pdbx_description
1 polymer ?
#
loop_
_entity_poly.entity_id
_entity_poly.type
_entity_poly.pdbx_seq_one_letter_code
_entity_poly.pdbx_strand_id
1 'polypeptide(L)'
;MCLVGHYCEEGSREPEPCPAGTYSNNVGNPNAAMYRPCDAGMYCNETECRHQLESDAGFYCPGWNSVVTPVDTPCVIGLHCPQGAPAQCHVTQAPIEISLRHLYVLNALLVSTVYLKRLLQGPGSRTNLSISAFGDIALGIFGFGFEDVLIHLLCHVWPDVFELSPHEIQAFMSTIEGMRVGLGPSGVLQYIIQICDLYLGTPATIMDTQIHHSWTVIDNLYIYCCC
;
A
#
# COMPACT_ATOMS: atom_id res chain seq x y z
N MET A 1 14.57 48.87 -15.00
CA MET A 1 14.95 47.52 -14.55
C MET A 1 13.70 46.86 -13.99
N CYS A 2 13.40 45.64 -14.42
CA CYS A 2 12.21 44.91 -13.96
C CYS A 2 12.50 43.91 -12.86
N LEU A 3 11.52 43.74 -11.98
CA LEU A 3 11.58 42.79 -10.88
C LEU A 3 11.53 41.35 -11.40
N VAL A 4 11.94 40.42 -10.55
CA VAL A 4 11.91 38.98 -10.83
C VAL A 4 10.47 38.53 -11.14
N GLY A 5 10.31 37.55 -12.03
CA GLY A 5 9.00 37.08 -12.49
C GLY A 5 8.28 38.03 -13.45
N HIS A 6 8.93 39.15 -13.83
CA HIS A 6 8.41 40.09 -14.81
C HIS A 6 9.45 40.39 -15.90
N TYR A 7 8.98 40.81 -17.06
CA TYR A 7 9.82 41.30 -18.14
C TYR A 7 9.40 42.72 -18.53
N CYS A 8 10.35 43.48 -19.04
CA CYS A 8 10.05 44.75 -19.68
C CYS A 8 10.86 44.90 -20.95
N GLU A 9 10.17 45.30 -21.99
CA GLU A 9 10.79 45.81 -23.20
C GLU A 9 11.52 47.13 -22.91
N GLU A 10 12.49 47.44 -23.75
CA GLU A 10 13.36 48.60 -23.57
C GLU A 10 12.55 49.90 -23.58
N GLY A 11 12.51 50.60 -22.45
CA GLY A 11 11.73 51.83 -22.27
C GLY A 11 10.30 51.64 -21.73
N SER A 12 9.86 50.41 -21.46
CA SER A 12 8.57 50.18 -20.79
C SER A 12 8.60 50.64 -19.33
N ARG A 13 7.48 51.23 -18.88
CA ARG A 13 7.24 51.63 -17.48
C ARG A 13 6.41 50.61 -16.72
N GLU A 14 5.76 49.70 -17.43
CA GLU A 14 4.86 48.71 -16.86
C GLU A 14 5.46 47.31 -17.10
N PRO A 15 5.91 46.63 -16.04
CA PRO A 15 6.46 45.29 -16.13
C PRO A 15 5.35 44.28 -16.41
N GLU A 16 5.53 43.44 -17.43
CA GLU A 16 4.58 42.37 -17.74
C GLU A 16 4.90 41.11 -16.94
N PRO A 17 3.90 40.48 -16.30
CA PRO A 17 4.10 39.23 -15.57
C PRO A 17 4.44 38.08 -16.52
N CYS A 18 5.04 37.04 -15.98
CA CYS A 18 5.21 35.77 -16.67
C CYS A 18 3.87 35.16 -17.13
N PRO A 19 3.88 34.29 -18.15
CA PRO A 19 2.75 33.40 -18.40
C PRO A 19 2.70 32.27 -17.36
N ALA A 20 1.49 31.83 -17.04
CA ALA A 20 1.23 30.71 -16.14
C ALA A 20 2.00 29.44 -16.56
N GLY A 21 2.54 28.68 -15.59
CA GLY A 21 3.32 27.46 -15.88
C GLY A 21 4.77 27.71 -16.29
N THR A 22 5.25 28.95 -16.17
CA THR A 22 6.65 29.32 -16.35
C THR A 22 7.20 30.06 -15.14
N TYR A 23 8.51 30.21 -15.03
CA TYR A 23 9.16 31.00 -13.98
C TYR A 23 10.44 31.66 -14.51
N SER A 24 10.86 32.74 -13.86
CA SER A 24 12.20 33.32 -14.04
C SER A 24 12.68 33.94 -12.74
N ASN A 25 13.87 33.54 -12.32
CA ASN A 25 14.58 34.07 -11.16
C ASN A 25 15.52 35.25 -11.52
N ASN A 26 15.59 35.62 -12.80
CA ASN A 26 16.46 36.70 -13.28
C ASN A 26 15.82 38.08 -13.07
N VAL A 27 16.65 39.06 -12.72
CA VAL A 27 16.27 40.47 -12.66
C VAL A 27 16.47 41.10 -14.03
N GLY A 28 15.54 41.96 -14.46
CA GLY A 28 15.69 42.72 -15.70
C GLY A 28 15.54 41.87 -16.96
N ASN A 29 14.58 40.94 -16.99
CA ASN A 29 14.29 40.17 -18.20
C ASN A 29 13.89 41.12 -19.36
N PRO A 30 14.60 41.09 -20.50
CA PRO A 30 14.28 41.95 -21.64
C PRO A 30 13.04 41.51 -22.43
N ASN A 31 12.65 40.23 -22.33
CA ASN A 31 11.51 39.66 -23.05
C ASN A 31 11.01 38.37 -22.39
N ALA A 32 9.85 37.89 -22.83
CA ALA A 32 9.23 36.66 -22.34
C ALA A 32 10.00 35.36 -22.70
N ALA A 33 10.95 35.41 -23.64
CA ALA A 33 11.77 34.25 -23.99
C ALA A 33 12.76 33.85 -22.89
N MET A 34 12.94 34.70 -21.87
CA MET A 34 13.75 34.40 -20.70
C MET A 34 13.05 33.50 -19.68
N TYR A 35 11.74 33.27 -19.84
CA TYR A 35 10.99 32.38 -18.95
C TYR A 35 11.29 30.91 -19.24
N ARG A 36 11.47 30.14 -18.17
CA ARG A 36 11.65 28.70 -18.24
C ARG A 36 10.37 27.99 -17.82
N PRO A 37 10.04 26.83 -18.42
CA PRO A 37 8.91 26.05 -17.96
C PRO A 37 9.15 25.50 -16.55
N CYS A 38 8.07 25.34 -15.77
CA CYS A 38 8.17 24.66 -14.48
C CYS A 38 8.63 23.23 -14.67
N ASP A 39 9.57 22.81 -13.82
CA ASP A 39 10.07 21.45 -13.80
C ASP A 39 8.97 20.48 -13.37
N ALA A 40 9.12 19.23 -13.77
CA ALA A 40 8.21 18.17 -13.37
C ALA A 40 8.21 18.03 -11.83
N GLY A 41 7.03 17.84 -11.24
CA GLY A 41 6.80 17.81 -9.80
C GLY A 41 6.51 19.18 -9.20
N MET A 42 6.74 20.24 -9.96
CA MET A 42 6.53 21.61 -9.50
C MET A 42 5.40 22.29 -10.27
N TYR A 43 4.86 23.33 -9.65
CA TYR A 43 3.96 24.27 -10.30
C TYR A 43 4.47 25.70 -10.12
N CYS A 44 4.15 26.57 -11.07
CA CYS A 44 4.43 28.01 -10.96
C CYS A 44 3.16 28.78 -11.31
N ASN A 45 2.61 29.46 -10.31
CA ASN A 45 1.46 30.33 -10.52
C ASN A 45 1.91 31.70 -11.05
N GLU A 46 0.96 32.48 -11.59
CA GLU A 46 1.21 33.79 -12.19
C GLU A 46 1.71 34.85 -11.18
N THR A 47 1.41 34.68 -9.89
CA THR A 47 1.73 35.59 -8.78
C THR A 47 3.12 35.37 -8.19
N GLU A 48 3.61 34.12 -8.17
CA GLU A 48 4.86 33.70 -7.52
C GLU A 48 5.97 33.29 -8.49
N CYS A 49 5.84 33.62 -9.78
CA CYS A 49 6.75 33.33 -10.91
C CYS A 49 8.25 33.60 -10.76
N ARG A 50 8.70 33.98 -9.56
CA ARG A 50 10.10 33.99 -9.14
C ARG A 50 10.63 32.60 -8.80
N HIS A 51 9.80 31.68 -8.29
CA HIS A 51 10.21 30.36 -7.84
C HIS A 51 9.20 29.27 -8.22
N GLN A 52 9.68 28.03 -8.24
CA GLN A 52 8.86 26.84 -8.37
C GLN A 52 8.36 26.40 -7.00
N LEU A 53 7.11 25.92 -6.95
CA LEU A 53 6.48 25.39 -5.74
C LEU A 53 6.15 23.90 -5.93
N GLU A 54 6.22 23.12 -4.85
CA GLU A 54 5.93 21.68 -4.89
C GLU A 54 4.42 21.44 -5.04
N SER A 55 4.03 20.52 -5.92
CA SER A 55 2.62 20.13 -6.08
C SER A 55 2.08 19.38 -4.87
N ASP A 56 0.78 19.52 -4.59
CA ASP A 56 0.15 18.80 -3.48
C ASP A 56 0.15 17.28 -3.69
N ALA A 57 0.10 16.56 -2.57
CA ALA A 57 0.00 15.10 -2.59
C ALA A 57 -1.31 14.63 -3.25
N GLY A 58 -1.27 13.45 -3.86
CA GLY A 58 -2.43 12.84 -4.56
C GLY A 58 -2.55 13.19 -6.05
N PHE A 59 -1.72 14.09 -6.56
CA PHE A 59 -1.62 14.44 -7.98
C PHE A 59 -0.16 14.39 -8.44
N TYR A 60 0.05 14.24 -9.75
CA TYR A 60 1.40 14.32 -10.32
C TYR A 60 1.49 15.45 -11.35
N CYS A 61 2.67 16.05 -11.43
CA CYS A 61 2.93 17.19 -12.30
C CYS A 61 3.97 16.82 -13.36
N PRO A 62 3.57 16.55 -14.62
CA PRO A 62 4.53 16.25 -15.69
C PRO A 62 5.39 17.47 -16.13
N GLY A 63 5.13 18.67 -15.57
CA GLY A 63 5.78 19.93 -15.90
C GLY A 63 4.80 20.92 -16.52
N TRP A 64 5.21 22.19 -16.65
CA TRP A 64 4.37 23.29 -17.20
C TRP A 64 3.08 23.59 -16.41
N ASN A 65 2.97 23.12 -15.18
CA ASN A 65 1.76 23.31 -14.39
C ASN A 65 1.70 24.68 -13.73
N SER A 66 0.53 25.30 -13.80
CA SER A 66 0.23 26.58 -13.17
C SER A 66 -0.54 26.46 -11.85
N VAL A 67 -1.03 25.25 -11.57
CA VAL A 67 -1.89 24.94 -10.42
C VAL A 67 -1.26 23.85 -9.57
N VAL A 68 -1.52 23.93 -8.27
CA VAL A 68 -1.02 22.99 -7.27
C VAL A 68 -1.63 21.58 -7.41
N THR A 69 -2.90 21.51 -7.83
CA THR A 69 -3.66 20.27 -8.04
C THR A 69 -4.26 20.26 -9.46
N PRO A 70 -3.55 19.72 -10.46
CA PRO A 70 -4.07 19.65 -11.82
C PRO A 70 -5.19 18.60 -11.89
N VAL A 71 -6.35 18.99 -12.43
CA VAL A 71 -7.54 18.12 -12.53
C VAL A 71 -7.31 16.95 -13.49
N ASP A 72 -6.43 17.13 -14.48
CA ASP A 72 -6.17 16.16 -15.54
C ASP A 72 -5.13 15.10 -15.14
N THR A 73 -4.44 15.26 -14.01
CA THR A 73 -3.38 14.34 -13.55
C THR A 73 -3.61 13.79 -12.13
N PRO A 74 -4.81 13.24 -11.83
CA PRO A 74 -5.03 12.56 -10.56
C PRO A 74 -4.18 11.29 -10.47
N CYS A 75 -3.76 10.96 -9.25
CA CYS A 75 -3.21 9.63 -8.99
C CYS A 75 -4.28 8.56 -9.28
N VAL A 76 -3.89 7.50 -9.98
CA VAL A 76 -4.77 6.35 -10.15
C VAL A 76 -4.95 5.62 -8.81
N ILE A 77 -6.13 5.04 -8.61
CA ILE A 77 -6.46 4.30 -7.39
C ILE A 77 -5.43 3.19 -7.15
N GLY A 78 -4.89 3.12 -5.92
CA GLY A 78 -3.88 2.14 -5.52
C GLY A 78 -2.43 2.60 -5.66
N LEU A 79 -2.18 3.81 -6.20
CA LEU A 79 -0.86 4.46 -6.20
C LEU A 79 -0.85 5.63 -5.22
N HIS A 80 0.34 5.99 -4.73
CA HIS A 80 0.53 7.13 -3.83
C HIS A 80 1.39 8.18 -4.52
N CYS A 81 0.93 9.43 -4.58
CA CYS A 81 1.76 10.54 -5.01
C CYS A 81 2.22 11.32 -3.78
N PRO A 82 3.52 11.28 -3.41
CA PRO A 82 4.04 12.23 -2.43
C PRO A 82 3.97 13.66 -3.00
N GLN A 83 4.17 14.63 -2.12
CA GLN A 83 4.30 16.04 -2.53
C GLN A 83 5.44 16.17 -3.56
N GLY A 84 5.20 16.91 -4.64
CA GLY A 84 6.20 17.13 -5.69
C GLY A 84 6.41 15.98 -6.70
N ALA A 85 5.40 15.13 -6.96
CA ALA A 85 5.56 13.98 -7.85
C ALA A 85 5.73 14.37 -9.34
N PRO A 86 6.84 14.02 -10.02
CA PRO A 86 7.15 14.47 -11.39
C PRO A 86 6.48 13.67 -12.52
N ALA A 87 5.94 12.50 -12.22
CA ALA A 87 5.31 11.63 -13.21
C ALA A 87 4.26 10.75 -12.54
N GLN A 88 3.53 9.97 -13.35
CA GLN A 88 2.54 9.03 -12.84
C GLN A 88 3.15 8.18 -11.73
N CYS A 89 2.48 8.23 -10.59
CA CYS A 89 3.08 7.86 -9.33
C CYS A 89 3.40 6.37 -9.27
N HIS A 90 4.54 6.03 -8.69
CA HIS A 90 4.93 4.65 -8.47
C HIS A 90 4.30 4.12 -7.18
N VAL A 91 4.27 2.79 -7.06
CA VAL A 91 3.94 2.13 -5.79
C VAL A 91 4.90 2.68 -4.72
N THR A 92 4.39 2.91 -3.51
CA THR A 92 5.15 3.30 -2.32
C THR A 92 6.33 2.36 -2.12
N GLN A 93 7.50 2.80 -2.57
CA GLN A 93 8.72 2.58 -1.80
C GLN A 93 8.91 3.79 -0.88
N ALA A 94 7.91 4.12 -0.06
CA ALA A 94 8.18 4.89 1.15
C ALA A 94 9.14 4.06 2.03
N PRO A 95 9.99 4.68 2.87
CA PRO A 95 10.98 3.96 3.66
C PRO A 95 10.26 3.07 4.67
N ILE A 96 10.14 1.81 4.28
CA ILE A 96 9.55 0.69 5.01
C ILE A 96 10.27 0.40 6.35
N GLU A 97 11.41 1.04 6.65
CA GLU A 97 12.22 0.85 7.86
C GLU A 97 11.45 1.09 9.19
N ILE A 98 10.52 2.06 9.23
CA ILE A 98 9.74 2.33 10.46
C ILE A 98 8.57 1.34 10.60
N SER A 99 8.01 0.83 9.48
CA SER A 99 6.91 -0.14 9.52
C SER A 99 7.42 -1.58 9.76
N LEU A 100 8.53 -1.99 9.14
CA LEU A 100 9.08 -3.34 9.31
C LEU A 100 9.46 -3.66 10.75
N ARG A 101 10.09 -2.74 11.49
CA ARG A 101 10.40 -3.01 12.90
C ARG A 101 9.14 -3.23 13.73
N HIS A 102 8.09 -2.43 13.52
CA HIS A 102 6.83 -2.62 14.22
C HIS A 102 6.13 -3.91 13.76
N LEU A 103 6.15 -4.22 12.47
CA LEU A 103 5.58 -5.45 11.92
C LEU A 103 6.31 -6.69 12.43
N TYR A 104 7.65 -6.70 12.45
CA TYR A 104 8.46 -7.80 12.98
C TYR A 104 8.30 -7.95 14.50
N VAL A 105 8.22 -6.85 15.25
CA VAL A 105 8.01 -6.91 16.70
C VAL A 105 6.58 -7.38 17.02
N LEU A 106 5.57 -6.87 16.31
CA LEU A 106 4.18 -7.33 16.44
C LEU A 106 4.05 -8.79 16.00
N ASN A 107 4.68 -9.19 14.90
CA ASN A 107 4.75 -10.58 14.45
C ASN A 107 5.41 -11.47 15.51
N ALA A 108 6.57 -11.09 16.05
CA ALA A 108 7.24 -11.84 17.10
C ALA A 108 6.38 -11.98 18.37
N LEU A 109 5.66 -10.93 18.77
CA LEU A 109 4.74 -10.97 19.92
C LEU A 109 3.53 -11.87 19.65
N LEU A 110 2.91 -11.76 18.48
CA LEU A 110 1.75 -12.57 18.10
C LEU A 110 2.12 -14.05 17.90
N VAL A 111 3.26 -14.35 17.29
CA VAL A 111 3.78 -15.72 17.19
C VAL A 111 4.11 -16.27 18.58
N SER A 112 4.68 -15.45 19.47
CA SER A 112 4.94 -15.84 20.84
C SER A 112 3.65 -16.13 21.62
N THR A 113 2.57 -15.36 21.40
CA THR A 113 1.28 -15.63 22.06
C THR A 113 0.63 -16.91 21.54
N VAL A 114 0.72 -17.20 20.24
CA VAL A 114 0.29 -18.49 19.65
C VAL A 114 1.11 -19.65 20.20
N TYR A 115 2.43 -19.48 20.31
CA TYR A 115 3.31 -20.51 20.86
C TYR A 115 3.01 -20.77 22.35
N LEU A 116 2.78 -19.70 23.13
CA LEU A 116 2.37 -19.80 24.52
C LEU A 116 0.98 -20.42 24.68
N LYS A 117 0.01 -20.14 23.78
CA LYS A 117 -1.28 -20.85 23.72
C LYS A 117 -1.05 -22.36 23.65
N ARG A 118 -0.19 -22.81 22.72
CA ARG A 118 0.10 -24.23 22.50
C ARG A 118 0.87 -24.90 23.63
N LEU A 119 1.70 -24.15 24.37
CA LEU A 119 2.51 -24.67 25.47
C LEU A 119 1.80 -24.67 26.83
N LEU A 120 1.05 -23.61 27.14
CA LEU A 120 0.51 -23.39 28.49
C LEU A 120 -0.93 -23.82 28.64
N GLN A 121 -1.67 -23.92 27.54
CA GLN A 121 -3.10 -24.08 27.61
C GLN A 121 -3.52 -25.39 26.95
N GLY A 122 -4.05 -26.30 27.77
CA GLY A 122 -4.79 -27.45 27.25
C GLY A 122 -6.00 -27.01 26.42
N PRO A 123 -6.69 -27.95 25.75
CA PRO A 123 -7.83 -27.64 24.89
C PRO A 123 -8.88 -26.79 25.64
N GLY A 124 -9.18 -25.59 25.13
CA GLY A 124 -10.27 -24.73 25.64
C GLY A 124 -9.90 -23.39 26.28
N SER A 125 -8.67 -22.89 26.13
CA SER A 125 -8.31 -21.55 26.61
C SER A 125 -8.61 -20.44 25.61
N ARG A 126 -9.36 -19.43 26.07
CA ARG A 126 -9.75 -18.25 25.31
C ARG A 126 -8.59 -17.28 25.14
N THR A 127 -8.00 -17.23 23.94
CA THR A 127 -7.39 -15.99 23.40
C THR A 127 -7.61 -15.91 21.89
N ASN A 128 -8.83 -15.57 21.50
CA ASN A 128 -9.26 -15.31 20.12
C ASN A 128 -8.58 -14.06 19.53
N LEU A 129 -7.92 -13.23 20.37
CA LEU A 129 -7.30 -11.98 19.97
C LEU A 129 -6.03 -12.12 19.10
N SER A 130 -5.33 -13.26 19.16
CA SER A 130 -4.06 -13.41 18.42
C SER A 130 -4.27 -13.73 16.94
N ILE A 131 -5.30 -14.51 16.60
CA ILE A 131 -5.56 -14.95 15.23
C ILE A 131 -6.20 -13.83 14.40
N SER A 132 -7.24 -13.17 14.93
CA SER A 132 -7.90 -12.06 14.24
C SER A 132 -6.94 -10.90 13.93
N ALA A 133 -5.98 -10.65 14.81
CA ALA A 133 -4.93 -9.64 14.60
C ALA A 133 -4.09 -9.93 13.34
N PHE A 134 -3.87 -11.19 12.98
CA PHE A 134 -3.18 -11.52 11.72
C PHE A 134 -4.01 -11.14 10.49
N GLY A 135 -5.34 -11.23 10.58
CA GLY A 135 -6.25 -10.80 9.52
C GLY A 135 -6.21 -9.27 9.32
N ASP A 136 -6.25 -8.52 10.42
CA ASP A 136 -6.13 -7.06 10.39
C ASP A 136 -4.76 -6.60 9.85
N ILE A 137 -3.69 -7.32 10.22
CA ILE A 137 -2.34 -7.08 9.66
C ILE A 137 -2.33 -7.32 8.16
N ALA A 138 -2.92 -8.44 7.70
CA ALA A 138 -2.98 -8.76 6.27
C ALA A 138 -3.72 -7.69 5.45
N LEU A 139 -4.80 -7.13 5.99
CA LEU A 139 -5.52 -6.01 5.38
C LEU A 139 -4.70 -4.71 5.43
N GLY A 140 -3.99 -4.45 6.52
CA GLY A 140 -3.18 -3.24 6.71
C GLY A 140 -1.92 -3.18 5.84
N ILE A 141 -1.39 -4.33 5.42
CA ILE A 141 -0.17 -4.42 4.60
C ILE A 141 -0.41 -4.86 3.15
N PHE A 142 -1.68 -4.94 2.73
CA PHE A 142 -2.05 -5.23 1.34
C PHE A 142 -1.44 -4.21 0.36
N GLY A 143 -0.84 -4.71 -0.73
CA GLY A 143 -0.26 -3.88 -1.79
C GLY A 143 1.13 -3.30 -1.49
N PHE A 144 1.74 -3.62 -0.34
CA PHE A 144 3.08 -3.14 0.05
C PHE A 144 4.22 -4.15 -0.20
N GLY A 145 3.93 -5.33 -0.77
CA GLY A 145 4.95 -6.32 -1.11
C GLY A 145 5.49 -7.16 0.07
N PHE A 146 4.74 -7.28 1.17
CA PHE A 146 5.09 -8.12 2.33
C PHE A 146 4.49 -9.53 2.28
N GLU A 147 4.35 -10.09 1.08
CA GLU A 147 3.73 -11.40 0.87
C GLU A 147 4.46 -12.51 1.65
N ASP A 148 5.78 -12.46 1.74
CA ASP A 148 6.59 -13.43 2.51
C ASP A 148 6.23 -13.44 4.00
N VAL A 149 5.93 -12.27 4.58
CA VAL A 149 5.54 -12.15 5.98
C VAL A 149 4.14 -12.78 6.17
N LEU A 150 3.22 -12.51 5.25
CA LEU A 150 1.88 -13.08 5.30
C LEU A 150 1.88 -14.60 5.11
N ILE A 151 2.73 -15.14 4.22
CA ILE A 151 2.93 -16.60 4.07
C ILE A 151 3.46 -17.19 5.38
N HIS A 152 4.43 -16.54 6.02
CA HIS A 152 4.96 -16.99 7.31
C HIS A 152 3.90 -16.99 8.41
N LEU A 153 3.06 -15.96 8.46
CA LEU A 153 1.94 -15.87 9.40
C LEU A 153 0.88 -16.95 9.14
N LEU A 154 0.64 -17.28 7.88
CA LEU A 154 -0.30 -18.32 7.48
C LEU A 154 0.10 -19.71 8.02
N CYS A 155 1.39 -20.00 8.16
CA CYS A 155 1.91 -21.20 8.84
C CYS A 155 1.50 -21.29 10.32
N HIS A 156 1.33 -20.14 10.99
CA HIS A 156 0.92 -20.10 12.39
C HIS A 156 -0.59 -20.18 12.57
N VAL A 157 -1.37 -19.63 11.63
CA VAL A 157 -2.84 -19.65 11.63
C VAL A 157 -3.39 -21.01 11.18
N TRP A 158 -2.74 -21.67 10.22
CA TRP A 158 -3.26 -22.89 9.60
C TRP A 158 -3.62 -24.02 10.59
N PRO A 159 -2.83 -24.32 11.63
CA PRO A 159 -3.17 -25.39 12.56
C PRO A 159 -4.47 -25.15 13.37
N ASP A 160 -4.96 -23.91 13.45
CA ASP A 160 -6.21 -23.59 14.14
C ASP A 160 -7.45 -24.00 13.33
N VAL A 161 -7.30 -24.45 12.08
CA VAL A 161 -8.39 -25.07 11.29
C VAL A 161 -8.93 -26.35 11.94
N PHE A 162 -8.19 -26.93 12.89
CA PHE A 162 -8.59 -28.13 13.64
C PHE A 162 -9.34 -27.82 14.94
N GLU A 163 -9.50 -26.54 15.27
CA GLU A 163 -10.30 -26.16 16.41
C GLU A 163 -11.78 -26.49 16.17
N LEU A 164 -12.42 -27.09 17.17
CA LEU A 164 -13.83 -27.47 17.11
C LEU A 164 -14.74 -26.38 17.68
N SER A 165 -14.15 -25.29 18.20
CA SER A 165 -14.91 -24.23 18.84
C SER A 165 -15.49 -23.27 17.79
N PRO A 166 -16.81 -22.98 17.80
CA PRO A 166 -17.43 -22.13 16.79
C PRO A 166 -16.84 -20.71 16.72
N HIS A 167 -16.41 -20.18 17.87
CA HIS A 167 -15.81 -18.84 17.95
C HIS A 167 -14.40 -18.79 17.33
N GLU A 168 -13.60 -19.85 17.49
CA GLU A 168 -12.26 -19.88 16.88
C GLU A 168 -12.33 -20.19 15.40
N ILE A 169 -13.25 -21.06 14.97
CA ILE A 169 -13.52 -21.29 13.54
C ILE A 169 -13.91 -19.96 12.87
N GLN A 170 -14.78 -19.15 13.50
CA GLN A 170 -15.16 -17.86 12.95
C GLN A 170 -13.97 -16.88 12.87
N ALA A 171 -13.11 -16.84 13.89
CA ALA A 171 -11.90 -16.02 13.88
C ALA A 171 -10.90 -16.48 12.81
N PHE A 172 -10.72 -17.79 12.65
CA PHE A 172 -9.91 -18.40 11.59
C PHE A 172 -10.43 -18.00 10.21
N MET A 173 -11.72 -18.19 9.94
CA MET A 173 -12.33 -17.85 8.65
C MET A 173 -12.18 -16.35 8.32
N SER A 174 -12.39 -15.47 9.30
CA SER A 174 -12.18 -14.02 9.13
C SER A 174 -10.72 -13.67 8.84
N THR A 175 -9.78 -14.42 9.42
CA THR A 175 -8.34 -14.20 9.22
C THR A 175 -7.89 -14.68 7.86
N ILE A 176 -8.37 -15.85 7.42
CA ILE A 176 -8.12 -16.38 6.08
C ILE A 176 -8.65 -15.42 5.01
N GLU A 177 -9.79 -14.77 5.26
CA GLU A 177 -10.31 -13.75 4.34
C GLU A 177 -9.38 -12.52 4.25
N GLY A 178 -8.86 -12.02 5.38
CA GLY A 178 -7.84 -10.97 5.36
C GLY A 178 -6.57 -11.39 4.62
N MET A 179 -6.12 -12.63 4.83
CA MET A 179 -4.96 -13.21 4.13
C MET A 179 -5.23 -13.40 2.63
N ARG A 180 -6.45 -13.74 2.22
CA ARG A 180 -6.86 -13.83 0.80
C ARG A 180 -6.76 -12.48 0.11
N VAL A 181 -7.16 -11.41 0.78
CA VAL A 181 -6.97 -10.05 0.26
C VAL A 181 -5.47 -9.73 0.19
N GLY A 182 -4.73 -9.99 1.27
CA GLY A 182 -3.30 -9.68 1.39
C GLY A 182 -2.38 -10.41 0.39
N LEU A 183 -2.56 -11.71 0.22
CA LEU A 183 -1.74 -12.61 -0.63
C LEU A 183 -2.33 -12.84 -2.02
N GLY A 184 -3.57 -12.43 -2.24
CA GLY A 184 -4.36 -12.86 -3.38
C GLY A 184 -4.89 -14.30 -3.25
N PRO A 185 -5.95 -14.63 -4.00
CA PRO A 185 -6.56 -15.96 -3.97
C PRO A 185 -5.62 -17.05 -4.50
N SER A 186 -4.73 -16.73 -5.45
CA SER A 186 -3.71 -17.64 -5.97
C SER A 186 -2.64 -17.99 -4.94
N GLY A 187 -2.20 -17.02 -4.13
CA GLY A 187 -1.19 -17.24 -3.09
C GLY A 187 -1.71 -18.15 -1.99
N VAL A 188 -2.93 -17.91 -1.51
CA VAL A 188 -3.57 -18.78 -0.51
C VAL A 188 -3.82 -20.17 -1.10
N LEU A 189 -4.30 -20.29 -2.34
CA LEU A 189 -4.53 -21.58 -2.99
C LEU A 189 -3.25 -22.40 -3.15
N GLN A 190 -2.15 -21.78 -3.58
CA GLN A 190 -0.86 -22.47 -3.71
C GLN A 190 -0.36 -23.02 -2.38
N TYR A 191 -0.51 -22.25 -1.30
CA TYR A 191 -0.15 -22.68 0.05
C TYR A 191 -0.99 -23.88 0.50
N ILE A 192 -2.31 -23.85 0.26
CA ILE A 192 -3.22 -24.96 0.59
C ILE A 192 -2.83 -26.22 -0.18
N ILE A 193 -2.54 -26.12 -1.48
CA ILE A 193 -2.14 -27.25 -2.30
C ILE A 193 -0.83 -27.87 -1.78
N GLN A 194 0.19 -27.03 -1.50
CA GLN A 194 1.47 -27.49 -0.96
C GLN A 194 1.32 -28.21 0.38
N ILE A 195 0.40 -27.74 1.23
CA ILE A 195 0.09 -28.39 2.49
C ILE A 195 -0.63 -29.72 2.27
N CYS A 196 -1.66 -29.75 1.43
CA CYS A 196 -2.40 -30.97 1.10
C CYS A 196 -1.48 -32.05 0.53
N ASP A 197 -0.52 -31.69 -0.32
CA ASP A 197 0.52 -32.60 -0.83
C ASP A 197 1.39 -33.17 0.29
N LEU A 198 1.71 -32.38 1.32
CA LEU A 198 2.44 -32.84 2.51
C LEU A 198 1.60 -33.80 3.37
N TYR A 199 0.28 -33.59 3.45
CA TYR A 199 -0.63 -34.41 4.25
C TYR A 199 -1.11 -35.67 3.50
N LEU A 200 -1.09 -35.71 2.17
CA LEU A 200 -1.42 -36.91 1.36
C LEU A 200 -0.53 -38.13 1.64
N GLY A 201 0.57 -37.95 2.37
CA GLY A 201 1.39 -39.04 2.93
C GLY A 201 0.96 -39.57 4.31
N THR A 202 -0.08 -39.02 4.94
CA THR A 202 -0.54 -39.39 6.29
C THR A 202 -1.72 -40.38 6.26
N PRO A 203 -1.85 -41.30 7.24
CA PRO A 203 -2.91 -42.31 7.23
C PRO A 203 -4.32 -41.71 7.33
N ALA A 204 -5.22 -42.21 6.47
CA ALA A 204 -6.55 -41.65 6.14
C ALA A 204 -7.52 -41.40 7.30
N THR A 205 -7.31 -41.98 8.49
CA THR A 205 -8.27 -41.88 9.61
C THR A 205 -8.25 -40.54 10.35
N ILE A 206 -7.20 -39.71 10.15
CA ILE A 206 -7.12 -38.34 10.68
C ILE A 206 -7.63 -37.33 9.63
N MET A 207 -7.76 -37.74 8.36
CA MET A 207 -8.00 -36.85 7.20
C MET A 207 -9.46 -36.45 6.94
N ASP A 208 -10.47 -37.18 7.41
CA ASP A 208 -11.86 -36.91 6.99
C ASP A 208 -12.39 -35.54 7.43
N THR A 209 -12.05 -35.07 8.65
CA THR A 209 -12.41 -33.71 9.10
C THR A 209 -11.50 -32.63 8.50
N GLN A 210 -10.23 -32.95 8.23
CA GLN A 210 -9.23 -32.08 7.60
C GLN A 210 -9.69 -31.64 6.20
N ILE A 211 -10.15 -32.62 5.43
CA ILE A 211 -10.66 -32.51 4.08
C ILE A 211 -11.90 -31.60 4.09
N HIS A 212 -12.87 -31.83 4.98
CA HIS A 212 -14.14 -31.08 4.97
C HIS A 212 -14.00 -29.57 5.27
N HIS A 213 -13.15 -29.17 6.23
CA HIS A 213 -12.92 -27.75 6.52
C HIS A 213 -12.00 -27.09 5.49
N SER A 214 -10.99 -27.82 4.99
CA SER A 214 -10.13 -27.33 3.89
C SER A 214 -10.92 -27.15 2.60
N TRP A 215 -11.83 -28.06 2.25
CA TRP A 215 -12.76 -27.88 1.12
C TRP A 215 -13.68 -26.69 1.31
N THR A 216 -14.15 -26.42 2.53
CA THR A 216 -14.96 -25.21 2.79
C THR A 216 -14.15 -23.94 2.51
N VAL A 217 -12.86 -23.92 2.85
CA VAL A 217 -11.96 -22.80 2.53
C VAL A 217 -11.71 -22.73 1.03
N ILE A 218 -11.42 -23.85 0.37
CA ILE A 218 -11.21 -23.93 -1.09
C ILE A 218 -12.46 -23.49 -1.86
N ASP A 219 -13.65 -23.93 -1.47
CA ASP A 219 -14.92 -23.58 -2.10
C ASP A 219 -15.19 -22.08 -1.97
N ASN A 220 -14.95 -21.51 -0.78
CA ASN A 220 -15.03 -20.06 -0.60
C ASN A 220 -14.03 -19.33 -1.50
N LEU A 221 -12.77 -19.77 -1.53
CA LEU A 221 -11.75 -19.18 -2.40
C LEU A 221 -12.14 -19.26 -3.89
N TYR A 222 -12.72 -20.38 -4.33
CA TYR A 222 -13.13 -20.60 -5.72
C TYR A 222 -14.31 -19.71 -6.12
N ILE A 223 -15.30 -19.54 -5.22
CA ILE A 223 -16.47 -18.66 -5.45
C ILE A 223 -16.04 -17.20 -5.67
N TYR A 224 -15.08 -16.70 -4.89
CA TYR A 224 -14.64 -15.29 -4.98
C TYR A 224 -13.56 -15.03 -6.05
N CYS A 225 -12.99 -16.06 -6.67
CA CYS A 225 -11.98 -15.92 -7.74
C CYS A 225 -12.61 -15.86 -9.15
N CYS A 226 -13.89 -16.23 -9.29
CA CYS A 226 -14.63 -16.22 -10.55
C CYS A 226 -15.43 -14.92 -10.82
N CYS A 227 -15.27 -13.88 -10.00
CA CYS A 227 -15.91 -12.56 -10.18
C CYS A 227 -14.89 -11.46 -10.48
#